data_AF-A0A0U1LI38-F1
#
_entry.id   AF-A0A0U1LI38-F1
#
_cell.length_a   1.000
_cell.length_b   1.000
_cell.length_c   1.000
_cell.angle_alpha   90.00
_cell.angle_beta   90.00
_cell.angle_gamma   90.00
#
_symmetry.space_group_name_H-M   'P 1'
#
loop_
_entity.id
_entity.type
_entity.pdbx_description
1 polymer ?
#
loop_
_entity_poly.entity_id
_entity_poly.type
_entity_poly.pdbx_seq_one_letter_code
_entity_poly.pdbx_strand_id
1 'polypeptide(L)'
;MQSLSIKTFFGTEIHFTIFKPPSIPEEQITRPLLVFLHYWGGSSATWHKLTSYKSPFSLSNEYPCIAIDLRGWGLSTGPPSAPDHSITPTASDVISVLTHLNTDPTTSHLFKNGIIIVGHSMGAKVVLATLNRVPDASLGLVKGLVLVAPSPPTPLVLPPDMSEQQRGAYSSEQSIRWTVENVLSNKELLTDDDFSIIIRDSSKGNTFAKDGWLLHGMQEDISLDLRNAGLRPAAKGLKIEVLAGELDIVEQKDRVEQEVVQALRSNGFHVDFTVLKGVKHLIPLEDPEKISHCSSRFELKKREFIMLPKVLMSNAASVVVLCSALVDGTRALQHEVRYRRSNTSLTPNGKKAGSAGGNAVSFWEPHLGWRYDWNSKQSSSHNTEYVPMLWGDGDASDQDAQKYQEFQNLRTTPTYLLGFNEPDCSPPDSSSIAEDKGAQVWNDLIAPWGQKGVLLGSPAMCKQANEDWLYPFESQISRGWDFTAIHVYKNSMDGVNKDLDHYWDTYGKPIWVTEFGCVDDQNGFTPCSDQSEINLFINDIVDLFEGDDRVYAYAYIDGNGLGDVWLPTSNGQLTESGQTYLSAISKYS
;
A
#
# COMPACT_ATOMS: atom_id res chain seq x y z
N MET A 1 26.03 18.40 -4.11
CA MET A 1 24.85 18.19 -4.97
C MET A 1 25.19 17.11 -5.98
N GLN A 2 24.37 16.06 -6.04
CA GLN A 2 24.53 14.96 -6.99
C GLN A 2 23.18 14.72 -7.66
N SER A 3 23.12 14.82 -8.98
CA SER A 3 21.92 14.47 -9.76
C SER A 3 22.02 13.01 -10.17
N LEU A 4 20.97 12.25 -9.90
CA LEU A 4 20.88 10.82 -10.20
C LEU A 4 19.53 10.53 -10.86
N SER A 5 19.42 9.32 -11.41
CA SER A 5 18.17 8.78 -11.93
C SER A 5 18.09 7.29 -11.69
N ILE A 6 16.86 6.78 -11.59
CA ILE A 6 16.59 5.35 -11.61
C ILE A 6 15.53 5.04 -12.66
N LYS A 7 15.55 3.83 -13.20
CA LYS A 7 14.43 3.31 -13.98
C LYS A 7 13.46 2.61 -13.05
N THR A 8 12.19 2.98 -13.18
CA THR A 8 11.05 2.43 -12.45
C THR A 8 10.19 1.60 -13.41
N PHE A 9 9.03 1.12 -12.96
CA PHE A 9 8.08 0.36 -13.79
C PHE A 9 7.78 1.08 -15.13
N PHE A 10 7.57 0.28 -16.18
CA PHE A 10 7.43 0.75 -17.58
C PHE A 10 8.66 1.47 -18.18
N GLY A 11 9.83 1.40 -17.52
CA GLY A 11 11.05 2.02 -18.02
C GLY A 11 11.11 3.53 -17.81
N THR A 12 10.23 4.08 -16.97
CA THR A 12 10.21 5.50 -16.61
C THR A 12 11.47 5.85 -15.83
N GLU A 13 12.21 6.85 -16.31
CA GLU A 13 13.43 7.32 -15.69
C GLU A 13 13.09 8.48 -14.75
N ILE A 14 13.22 8.25 -13.44
CA ILE A 14 12.89 9.21 -12.40
C ILE A 14 14.18 9.85 -11.90
N HIS A 15 14.31 11.14 -12.17
CA HIS A 15 15.41 11.97 -11.75
C HIS A 15 15.20 12.55 -10.35
N PHE A 16 16.28 12.65 -9.60
CA PHE A 16 16.29 13.30 -8.31
C PHE A 16 17.66 13.88 -8.01
N THR A 17 17.69 14.88 -7.13
CA THR A 17 18.92 15.52 -6.70
C THR A 17 19.14 15.31 -5.22
N ILE A 18 20.33 14.82 -4.85
CA ILE A 18 20.80 14.69 -3.47
C ILE A 18 21.63 15.92 -3.08
N PHE A 19 21.28 16.53 -1.95
CA PHE A 19 22.03 17.59 -1.30
C PHE A 19 22.52 17.08 0.06
N LYS A 20 23.84 17.11 0.26
CA LYS A 20 24.46 16.78 1.55
C LYS A 20 24.91 18.08 2.24
N PRO A 21 24.82 18.18 3.58
CA PRO A 21 25.40 19.29 4.34
C PRO A 21 26.89 19.48 3.99
N PRO A 22 27.30 20.67 3.50
CA PRO A 22 28.66 20.87 3.01
C PRO A 22 29.69 20.96 4.14
N SER A 23 29.24 21.29 5.36
CA SER A 23 30.10 21.57 6.52
C SER A 23 30.00 20.52 7.63
N ILE A 24 29.23 19.45 7.42
CA ILE A 24 29.03 18.38 8.41
C ILE A 24 29.55 17.07 7.81
N PRO A 25 30.56 16.42 8.41
CA PRO A 25 31.00 15.09 7.98
C PRO A 25 29.84 14.09 8.02
N GLU A 26 29.77 13.18 7.05
CA GLU A 26 28.65 12.25 6.87
C GLU A 26 28.31 11.45 8.13
N GLU A 27 29.34 10.99 8.85
CA GLU A 27 29.18 10.23 10.10
C GLU A 27 28.61 11.05 11.27
N GLN A 28 28.67 12.38 11.18
CA GLN A 28 28.19 13.33 12.19
C GLN A 28 26.79 13.88 11.87
N ILE A 29 26.20 13.51 10.72
CA ILE A 29 24.84 13.90 10.37
C ILE A 29 23.86 13.16 11.29
N THR A 30 23.21 13.91 12.18
CA THR A 30 22.18 13.39 13.09
C THR A 30 20.76 13.74 12.67
N ARG A 31 20.63 14.58 11.63
CA ARG A 31 19.33 15.01 11.10
C ARG A 31 18.71 13.91 10.23
N PRO A 32 17.36 13.79 10.20
CA PRO A 32 16.68 12.92 9.26
C PRO A 32 16.83 13.42 7.83
N LEU A 33 16.63 12.53 6.86
CA LEU A 33 16.58 12.85 5.43
C LEU A 33 15.29 13.59 5.09
N LEU A 34 15.40 14.74 4.43
CA LEU A 34 14.26 15.46 3.87
C LEU A 34 14.01 15.02 2.44
N VAL A 35 12.77 14.65 2.12
CA VAL A 35 12.36 14.23 0.76
C VAL A 35 11.33 15.22 0.25
N PHE A 36 11.59 15.87 -0.88
CA PHE A 36 10.76 16.94 -1.42
C PHE A 36 10.03 16.51 -2.70
N LEU A 37 8.69 16.60 -2.70
CA LEU A 37 7.81 16.32 -3.84
C LEU A 37 7.06 17.59 -4.29
N HIS A 38 7.26 18.00 -5.53
CA HIS A 38 6.73 19.27 -6.05
C HIS A 38 5.25 19.19 -6.47
N TYR A 39 4.66 20.37 -6.71
CA TYR A 39 3.31 20.55 -7.23
C TYR A 39 3.19 20.28 -8.74
N TRP A 40 1.95 20.21 -9.24
CA TRP A 40 1.66 20.13 -10.66
C TRP A 40 2.13 21.41 -11.40
N GLY A 41 3.07 21.27 -12.32
CA GLY A 41 3.73 22.42 -12.98
C GLY A 41 5.15 22.71 -12.49
N GLY A 42 5.58 22.08 -11.39
CA GLY A 42 6.90 22.27 -10.80
C GLY A 42 7.94 21.25 -11.23
N SER A 43 9.11 21.36 -10.61
CA SER A 43 10.18 20.35 -10.59
C SER A 43 10.85 20.33 -9.22
N SER A 44 11.91 19.53 -9.04
CA SER A 44 12.83 19.61 -7.90
C SER A 44 13.35 21.02 -7.61
N ALA A 45 13.44 21.90 -8.63
CA ALA A 45 13.88 23.29 -8.46
C ALA A 45 12.84 24.20 -7.77
N THR A 46 11.58 23.75 -7.61
CA THR A 46 10.59 24.41 -6.74
C THR A 46 11.14 24.65 -5.34
N TRP A 47 12.02 23.75 -4.89
CA TRP A 47 12.57 23.75 -3.55
C TRP A 47 13.90 24.52 -3.42
N HIS A 48 14.33 25.26 -4.44
CA HIS A 48 15.67 25.86 -4.46
C HIS A 48 15.94 26.82 -3.30
N LYS A 49 14.93 27.51 -2.74
CA LYS A 49 15.10 28.34 -1.53
C LYS A 49 15.38 27.50 -0.27
N LEU A 50 15.00 26.22 -0.26
CA LEU A 50 15.30 25.28 0.83
C LEU A 50 16.54 24.42 0.57
N THR A 51 16.94 24.23 -0.70
CA THR A 51 18.04 23.31 -1.07
C THR A 51 19.32 24.00 -1.51
N SER A 52 19.28 25.27 -1.93
CA SER A 52 20.49 26.03 -2.28
C SER A 52 21.30 26.38 -1.03
N TYR A 53 22.57 25.98 -0.97
CA TYR A 53 23.47 26.30 0.14
C TYR A 53 23.64 27.81 0.42
N LYS A 54 23.33 28.66 -0.57
CA LYS A 54 23.41 30.13 -0.46
C LYS A 54 22.13 30.77 0.07
N SER A 55 21.03 30.02 0.12
CA SER A 55 19.76 30.55 0.61
C SER A 55 19.81 30.76 2.13
N PRO A 56 19.28 31.87 2.67
CA PRO A 56 19.15 32.06 4.11
C PRO A 56 18.19 31.06 4.77
N PHE A 57 17.36 30.37 3.99
CA PHE A 57 16.39 29.38 4.46
C PHE A 57 16.81 27.93 4.17
N SER A 58 18.09 27.73 3.80
CA SER A 58 18.58 26.44 3.33
C SER A 58 18.54 25.37 4.41
N LEU A 59 17.71 24.36 4.20
CA LEU A 59 17.71 23.13 4.97
C LEU A 59 18.87 22.22 4.59
N SER A 60 19.38 22.29 3.36
CA SER A 60 20.50 21.44 2.92
C SER A 60 21.84 21.75 3.59
N ASN A 61 21.93 22.87 4.32
CA ASN A 61 23.08 23.18 5.17
C ASN A 61 23.13 22.35 6.45
N GLU A 62 21.99 21.81 6.90
CA GLU A 62 21.86 21.05 8.16
C GLU A 62 21.36 19.62 7.94
N TYR A 63 20.48 19.42 6.96
CA TYR A 63 19.83 18.15 6.65
C TYR A 63 20.39 17.56 5.36
N PRO A 64 20.51 16.22 5.27
CA PRO A 64 20.53 15.58 3.96
C PRO A 64 19.16 15.76 3.31
N CYS A 65 19.14 16.14 2.04
CA CYS A 65 17.92 16.39 1.28
C CYS A 65 17.92 15.64 -0.05
N ILE A 66 16.73 15.21 -0.48
CA ILE A 66 16.45 14.74 -1.83
C ILE A 66 15.29 15.55 -2.39
N ALA A 67 15.44 16.08 -3.60
CA ALA A 67 14.34 16.66 -4.36
C ALA A 67 14.10 15.82 -5.60
N ILE A 68 12.87 15.30 -5.74
CA ILE A 68 12.49 14.37 -6.81
C ILE A 68 11.77 15.16 -7.91
N ASP A 69 12.16 14.94 -9.16
CA ASP A 69 11.37 15.32 -10.32
C ASP A 69 10.31 14.22 -10.52
N LEU A 70 9.02 14.54 -10.35
CA LEU A 70 7.94 13.56 -10.52
C LEU A 70 7.81 13.16 -12.00
N ARG A 71 7.22 11.99 -12.27
CA ARG A 71 7.06 11.46 -13.64
C ARG A 71 6.56 12.53 -14.62
N GLY A 72 7.28 12.70 -15.71
CA GLY A 72 6.99 13.65 -16.78
C GLY A 72 7.28 15.12 -16.49
N TRP A 73 7.92 15.43 -15.35
CA TRP A 73 8.35 16.77 -14.95
C TRP A 73 9.87 16.87 -14.80
N GLY A 74 10.42 18.08 -14.85
CA GLY A 74 11.85 18.31 -14.66
C GLY A 74 12.70 17.54 -15.68
N LEU A 75 13.61 16.70 -15.18
CA LEU A 75 14.39 15.77 -16.01
C LEU A 75 13.77 14.37 -16.10
N SER A 76 12.74 14.07 -15.31
CA SER A 76 12.08 12.77 -15.33
C SER A 76 11.31 12.54 -16.62
N THR A 77 11.41 11.32 -17.14
CA THR A 77 10.54 10.88 -18.24
C THR A 77 9.19 10.44 -17.69
N GLY A 78 8.29 9.98 -18.57
CA GLY A 78 6.98 9.47 -18.19
C GLY A 78 6.40 8.59 -19.30
N PRO A 79 5.51 7.64 -18.97
CA PRO A 79 4.85 6.78 -19.95
C PRO A 79 3.98 7.63 -20.91
N PRO A 80 3.78 7.24 -22.17
CA PRO A 80 3.00 8.03 -23.12
C PRO A 80 1.48 7.91 -22.91
N SER A 81 1.01 8.14 -21.68
CA SER A 81 -0.35 7.88 -21.21
C SER A 81 -0.69 8.79 -20.04
N ALA A 82 -1.79 9.54 -20.14
CA ALA A 82 -2.24 10.46 -19.10
C ALA A 82 -2.74 9.75 -17.82
N PRO A 83 -3.52 8.64 -17.89
CA PRO A 83 -3.89 7.86 -16.70
C PRO A 83 -2.67 7.40 -15.90
N ASP A 84 -1.59 7.04 -16.57
CA ASP A 84 -0.36 6.61 -15.92
C ASP A 84 0.39 7.77 -15.24
N HIS A 85 -0.06 9.02 -15.36
CA HIS A 85 0.46 10.16 -14.60
C HIS A 85 -0.45 10.55 -13.42
N SER A 86 -1.38 9.69 -13.02
CA SER A 86 -2.23 9.91 -11.85
C SER A 86 -1.44 9.77 -10.53
N ILE A 87 -2.11 9.91 -9.38
CA ILE A 87 -1.48 9.93 -8.05
C ILE A 87 -0.84 8.58 -7.71
N THR A 88 -1.56 7.46 -7.86
CA THR A 88 -1.06 6.14 -7.47
C THR A 88 0.22 5.74 -8.20
N PRO A 89 0.30 5.80 -9.55
CA PRO A 89 1.55 5.49 -10.24
C PRO A 89 2.70 6.41 -9.83
N THR A 90 2.43 7.72 -9.66
CA THR A 90 3.44 8.67 -9.18
C THR A 90 3.93 8.34 -7.77
N ALA A 91 3.05 7.86 -6.88
CA ALA A 91 3.42 7.40 -5.55
C ALA A 91 4.32 6.14 -5.61
N SER A 92 4.05 5.21 -6.53
CA SER A 92 4.90 4.04 -6.75
C SER A 92 6.33 4.42 -7.17
N ASP A 93 6.52 5.45 -8.00
CA ASP A 93 7.86 5.95 -8.33
C ASP A 93 8.62 6.47 -7.13
N VAL A 94 7.94 7.25 -6.27
CA VAL A 94 8.54 7.77 -5.04
C VAL A 94 8.99 6.59 -4.16
N ILE A 95 8.19 5.54 -4.07
CA ILE A 95 8.56 4.31 -3.34
C ILE A 95 9.78 3.64 -3.97
N SER A 96 9.84 3.53 -5.29
CA SER A 96 10.99 2.97 -6.00
C SER A 96 12.27 3.79 -5.74
N VAL A 97 12.19 5.12 -5.77
CA VAL A 97 13.33 6.01 -5.47
C VAL A 97 13.80 5.82 -4.03
N LEU A 98 12.87 5.86 -3.07
CA LEU A 98 13.21 5.70 -1.65
C LEU A 98 13.78 4.31 -1.36
N THR A 99 13.20 3.27 -1.96
CA THR A 99 13.70 1.89 -1.82
C THR A 99 15.10 1.75 -2.39
N HIS A 100 15.33 2.24 -3.61
CA HIS A 100 16.65 2.20 -4.24
C HIS A 100 17.71 2.90 -3.38
N LEU A 101 17.42 4.10 -2.88
CA LEU A 101 18.38 4.84 -2.05
C LEU A 101 18.59 4.21 -0.66
N ASN A 102 17.59 3.53 -0.13
CA ASN A 102 17.73 2.84 1.16
C ASN A 102 18.50 1.52 1.04
N THR A 103 18.51 0.88 -0.13
CA THR A 103 19.23 -0.39 -0.37
C THR A 103 20.61 -0.20 -1.00
N ASP A 104 20.86 0.92 -1.68
CA ASP A 104 22.17 1.20 -2.27
C ASP A 104 23.22 1.49 -1.18
N PRO A 105 24.34 0.75 -1.12
CA PRO A 105 25.40 0.93 -0.11
C PRO A 105 25.99 2.35 -0.04
N THR A 106 25.91 3.12 -1.13
CA THR A 106 26.43 4.48 -1.22
C THR A 106 25.47 5.53 -0.70
N THR A 107 24.19 5.21 -0.51
CA THR A 107 23.16 6.18 -0.08
C THR A 107 22.29 5.72 1.10
N SER A 108 22.33 4.44 1.48
CA SER A 108 21.55 3.88 2.59
C SER A 108 21.80 4.56 3.94
N HIS A 109 23.02 5.08 4.15
CA HIS A 109 23.38 5.86 5.34
C HIS A 109 22.48 7.09 5.56
N LEU A 110 21.89 7.66 4.50
CA LEU A 110 21.01 8.81 4.57
C LEU A 110 19.74 8.52 5.39
N PHE A 111 19.31 7.25 5.45
CA PHE A 111 18.09 6.83 6.14
C PHE A 111 18.29 6.52 7.63
N LYS A 112 19.54 6.53 8.12
CA LYS A 112 19.92 6.13 9.48
C LYS A 112 19.12 6.86 10.58
N ASN A 113 18.82 8.14 10.37
CA ASN A 113 18.10 8.97 11.35
C ASN A 113 16.59 9.08 11.03
N GLY A 114 16.09 8.27 10.10
CA GLY A 114 14.73 8.36 9.57
C GLY A 114 14.57 9.43 8.51
N ILE A 115 13.33 9.61 8.05
CA ILE A 115 12.98 10.49 6.94
C ILE A 115 11.81 11.42 7.31
N ILE A 116 11.78 12.60 6.73
CA ILE A 116 10.64 13.52 6.72
C ILE A 116 10.28 13.80 5.27
N ILE A 117 9.02 13.58 4.91
CA ILE A 117 8.55 13.79 3.55
C ILE A 117 7.77 15.10 3.49
N VAL A 118 8.17 15.96 2.55
CA VAL A 118 7.60 17.28 2.30
C VAL A 118 6.94 17.25 0.92
N GLY A 119 5.62 17.35 0.88
CA GLY A 119 4.85 17.36 -0.36
C GLY A 119 4.12 18.68 -0.55
N HIS A 120 4.10 19.21 -1.77
CA HIS A 120 3.37 20.43 -2.12
C HIS A 120 2.23 20.15 -3.09
N SER A 121 1.00 20.55 -2.74
CA SER A 121 -0.19 20.43 -3.62
C SER A 121 -0.42 19.00 -4.10
N MET A 122 -0.41 18.74 -5.41
CA MET A 122 -0.40 17.39 -5.99
C MET A 122 0.65 16.48 -5.32
N GLY A 123 1.87 16.98 -5.10
CA GLY A 123 2.94 16.24 -4.42
C GLY A 123 2.57 15.86 -2.99
N ALA A 124 1.76 16.66 -2.28
CA ALA A 124 1.25 16.28 -0.95
C ALA A 124 0.24 15.13 -1.04
N LYS A 125 -0.62 15.11 -2.06
CA LYS A 125 -1.53 13.98 -2.32
C LYS A 125 -0.75 12.71 -2.66
N VAL A 126 0.35 12.83 -3.42
CA VAL A 126 1.31 11.73 -3.64
C VAL A 126 1.90 11.24 -2.32
N VAL A 127 2.34 12.13 -1.42
CA VAL A 127 2.84 11.74 -0.08
C VAL A 127 1.81 10.89 0.67
N LEU A 128 0.54 11.30 0.68
CA LEU A 128 -0.52 10.56 1.36
C LEU A 128 -0.73 9.17 0.74
N ALA A 129 -0.73 9.06 -0.59
CA ALA A 129 -0.86 7.79 -1.30
C ALA A 129 0.33 6.85 -1.06
N THR A 130 1.54 7.40 -0.86
CA THR A 130 2.75 6.64 -0.53
C THR A 130 2.62 5.91 0.82
N LEU A 131 1.96 6.50 1.83
CA LEU A 131 1.91 5.95 3.20
C LEU A 131 1.29 4.55 3.27
N ASN A 132 0.27 4.27 2.46
CA ASN A 132 -0.39 2.96 2.46
C ASN A 132 0.45 1.89 1.74
N ARG A 133 1.27 2.31 0.76
CA ARG A 133 1.95 1.42 -0.19
C ARG A 133 3.39 1.07 0.20
N VAL A 134 4.04 1.87 1.05
CA VAL A 134 5.38 1.54 1.56
C VAL A 134 5.34 0.35 2.53
N PRO A 135 6.33 -0.55 2.56
CA PRO A 135 6.44 -1.59 3.59
C PRO A 135 6.52 -1.01 5.01
N ASP A 136 6.05 -1.74 6.04
CA ASP A 136 6.05 -1.27 7.44
C ASP A 136 7.44 -0.88 7.95
N ALA A 137 8.49 -1.59 7.49
CA ALA A 137 9.88 -1.26 7.81
C ALA A 137 10.27 0.14 7.30
N SER A 138 9.88 0.48 6.06
CA SER A 138 10.11 1.79 5.47
C SER A 138 9.21 2.86 6.09
N LEU A 139 7.95 2.52 6.41
CA LEU A 139 7.04 3.42 7.10
C LEU A 139 7.55 3.80 8.50
N GLY A 140 8.16 2.86 9.23
CA GLY A 140 8.79 3.10 10.52
C GLY A 140 9.99 4.06 10.48
N LEU A 141 10.58 4.29 9.30
CA LEU A 141 11.60 5.33 9.09
C LEU A 141 10.99 6.73 9.01
N VAL A 142 9.71 6.88 8.65
CA VAL A 142 9.05 8.18 8.53
C VAL A 142 8.84 8.79 9.92
N LYS A 143 9.53 9.91 10.18
CA LYS A 143 9.46 10.65 11.46
C LYS A 143 8.38 11.72 11.45
N GLY A 144 7.96 12.17 10.28
CA GLY A 144 6.93 13.17 10.12
C GLY A 144 6.68 13.55 8.67
N LEU A 145 5.59 14.28 8.46
CA LEU A 145 5.18 14.80 7.16
C LEU A 145 4.99 16.31 7.25
N VAL A 146 5.37 17.01 6.18
CA VAL A 146 5.03 18.43 5.97
C VAL A 146 4.23 18.53 4.69
N LEU A 147 2.93 18.79 4.83
CA LEU A 147 1.99 18.90 3.70
C LEU A 147 1.73 20.38 3.43
N VAL A 148 2.22 20.85 2.28
CA VAL A 148 2.20 22.26 1.90
C VAL A 148 1.10 22.48 0.87
N ALA A 149 0.13 23.35 1.16
CA ALA A 149 -1.06 23.61 0.36
C ALA A 149 -1.64 22.32 -0.26
N PRO A 150 -1.95 21.28 0.56
CA PRO A 150 -2.19 19.94 0.05
C PRO A 150 -3.52 19.81 -0.69
N SER A 151 -3.49 19.05 -1.78
CA SER A 151 -4.71 18.59 -2.44
C SER A 151 -5.40 17.48 -1.63
N PRO A 152 -6.74 17.41 -1.60
CA PRO A 152 -7.45 16.49 -0.73
C PRO A 152 -7.23 15.02 -1.11
N PRO A 153 -7.33 14.09 -0.12
CA PRO A 153 -7.29 12.67 -0.41
C PRO A 153 -8.48 12.21 -1.25
N THR A 154 -9.60 12.94 -1.21
CA THR A 154 -10.79 12.72 -2.05
C THR A 154 -10.63 13.36 -3.44
N PRO A 155 -11.58 13.12 -4.38
CA PRO A 155 -11.61 13.82 -5.65
C PRO A 155 -11.70 15.34 -5.45
N LEU A 156 -10.78 16.07 -6.06
CA LEU A 156 -10.75 17.53 -6.05
C LEU A 156 -11.72 18.06 -7.11
N VAL A 157 -12.86 18.56 -6.65
CA VAL A 157 -13.85 19.21 -7.51
C VAL A 157 -13.62 20.71 -7.51
N LEU A 158 -13.22 21.25 -8.67
CA LEU A 158 -13.07 22.69 -8.86
C LEU A 158 -14.32 23.30 -9.51
N PRO A 159 -14.58 24.59 -9.26
CA PRO A 159 -15.55 25.36 -10.02
C PRO A 159 -15.30 25.28 -11.55
N PRO A 160 -16.35 25.24 -12.40
CA PRO A 160 -16.20 25.04 -13.84
C PRO A 160 -15.26 26.04 -14.54
N ASP A 161 -15.28 27.30 -14.10
CA ASP A 161 -14.42 28.39 -14.58
C ASP A 161 -12.94 28.16 -14.24
N MET A 162 -12.64 27.69 -13.02
CA MET A 162 -11.29 27.30 -12.63
C MET A 162 -10.81 26.07 -13.39
N SER A 163 -11.68 25.09 -13.63
CA SER A 163 -11.35 23.89 -14.42
C SER A 163 -11.01 24.22 -15.87
N GLU A 164 -11.73 25.15 -16.50
CA GLU A 164 -11.41 25.60 -17.87
C GLU A 164 -10.07 26.34 -17.92
N GLN A 165 -9.84 27.23 -16.95
CA GLN A 165 -8.60 27.98 -16.82
C GLN A 165 -7.37 27.07 -16.59
N GLN A 166 -7.51 26.00 -15.81
CA GLN A 166 -6.44 25.04 -15.58
C GLN A 166 -5.98 24.31 -16.85
N ARG A 167 -6.88 24.00 -17.79
CA ARG A 167 -6.52 23.33 -19.06
C ARG A 167 -5.54 24.16 -19.90
N GLY A 168 -5.58 25.49 -19.78
CA GLY A 168 -4.71 26.41 -20.49
C GLY A 168 -3.46 26.84 -19.72
N ALA A 169 -3.36 26.54 -18.41
CA ALA A 169 -2.38 27.13 -17.50
C ALA A 169 -0.93 27.02 -18.01
N TYR A 170 -0.54 25.85 -18.52
CA TYR A 170 0.85 25.56 -18.93
C TYR A 170 1.01 25.34 -20.44
N SER A 171 0.14 25.96 -21.24
CA SER A 171 0.15 25.85 -22.70
C SER A 171 1.17 26.76 -23.39
N SER A 172 1.55 27.88 -22.76
CA SER A 172 2.52 28.85 -23.29
C SER A 172 3.22 29.60 -22.15
N GLU A 173 4.36 30.26 -22.43
CA GLU A 173 5.01 31.12 -21.43
C GLU A 173 4.06 32.21 -20.89
N GLN A 174 3.23 32.79 -21.77
CA GLN A 174 2.28 33.85 -21.40
C GLN A 174 1.20 33.30 -20.46
N SER A 175 0.66 32.11 -20.73
CA SER A 175 -0.32 31.48 -19.85
C SER A 175 0.31 31.07 -18.51
N ILE A 176 1.57 30.62 -18.50
CA ILE A 176 2.29 30.27 -17.27
C ILE A 176 2.49 31.52 -16.42
N ARG A 177 3.03 32.61 -16.99
CA ARG A 177 3.22 33.89 -16.29
C ARG A 177 1.91 34.38 -15.69
N TRP A 178 0.86 34.40 -16.50
CA TRP A 178 -0.45 34.84 -16.04
C TRP A 178 -0.98 33.96 -14.91
N THR A 179 -0.83 32.63 -15.01
CA THR A 179 -1.25 31.69 -13.97
C THR A 179 -0.49 31.91 -12.66
N VAL A 180 0.83 32.12 -12.72
CA VAL A 180 1.65 32.37 -11.52
C VAL A 180 1.26 33.68 -10.85
N GLU A 181 1.12 34.76 -11.60
CA GLU A 181 0.83 36.09 -11.07
C GLU A 181 -0.59 36.21 -10.50
N ASN A 182 -1.56 35.61 -11.16
CA ASN A 182 -2.97 35.82 -10.83
C ASN A 182 -3.52 34.72 -9.92
N VAL A 183 -3.04 33.48 -10.06
CA VAL A 183 -3.58 32.30 -9.37
C VAL A 183 -2.64 31.80 -8.29
N LEU A 184 -1.43 31.40 -8.66
CA LEU A 184 -0.60 30.55 -7.80
C LEU A 184 0.17 31.34 -6.73
N SER A 185 0.55 32.58 -7.00
CA SER A 185 1.48 33.31 -6.12
C SER A 185 1.05 34.74 -5.85
N ASN A 186 1.51 35.27 -4.72
CA ASN A 186 1.67 36.70 -4.52
C ASN A 186 2.99 37.15 -5.16
N LYS A 187 2.90 37.83 -6.32
CA LYS A 187 4.07 38.28 -7.09
C LYS A 187 5.07 39.13 -6.29
N GLU A 188 4.61 39.83 -5.24
CA GLU A 188 5.47 40.70 -4.42
C GLU A 188 6.42 39.90 -3.53
N LEU A 189 6.15 38.60 -3.34
CA LEU A 189 6.97 37.68 -2.55
C LEU A 189 7.92 36.83 -3.42
N LEU A 190 7.84 36.96 -4.75
CA LEU A 190 8.66 36.22 -5.69
C LEU A 190 9.76 37.12 -6.28
N THR A 191 10.91 36.52 -6.53
CA THR A 191 12.03 37.12 -7.25
C THR A 191 11.93 36.81 -8.75
N ASP A 192 12.66 37.56 -9.58
CA ASP A 192 12.73 37.28 -11.03
C ASP A 192 13.29 35.87 -11.33
N ASP A 193 14.19 35.38 -10.47
CA ASP A 193 14.72 34.01 -10.56
C ASP A 193 13.63 32.98 -10.27
N ASP A 194 12.76 33.23 -9.28
CA ASP A 194 11.60 32.37 -8.99
C ASP A 194 10.69 32.26 -10.21
N PHE A 195 10.33 33.39 -10.81
CA PHE A 195 9.53 33.42 -12.02
C PHE A 195 10.17 32.66 -13.17
N SER A 196 11.48 32.87 -13.38
CA SER A 196 12.24 32.20 -14.44
C SER A 196 12.26 30.68 -14.26
N ILE A 197 12.41 30.20 -13.01
CA ILE A 197 12.37 28.77 -12.68
C ILE A 197 10.97 28.20 -12.97
N ILE A 198 9.91 28.84 -12.48
CA ILE A 198 8.54 28.34 -12.68
C ILE A 198 8.22 28.24 -14.18
N ILE A 199 8.51 29.29 -14.95
CA ILE A 199 8.24 29.31 -16.40
C ILE A 199 9.00 28.20 -17.12
N ARG A 200 10.29 28.04 -16.81
CA ARG A 200 11.13 26.98 -17.40
C ARG A 200 10.60 25.60 -17.07
N ASP A 201 10.14 25.36 -15.85
CA ASP A 201 9.77 24.02 -15.40
C ASP A 201 8.35 23.65 -15.83
N SER A 202 7.40 24.57 -15.71
CA SER A 202 6.03 24.36 -16.19
C SER A 202 5.96 24.17 -17.70
N SER A 203 6.83 24.84 -18.47
CA SER A 203 6.91 24.66 -19.92
C SER A 203 7.47 23.30 -20.34
N LYS A 204 8.40 22.74 -19.55
CA LYS A 204 9.06 21.45 -19.83
C LYS A 204 8.24 20.21 -19.49
N GLY A 205 7.22 20.34 -18.64
CA GLY A 205 6.32 19.22 -18.34
C GLY A 205 5.76 18.60 -19.62
N ASN A 206 5.83 17.28 -19.72
CA ASN A 206 5.30 16.58 -20.90
C ASN A 206 3.77 16.68 -20.95
N THR A 207 3.17 16.47 -22.13
CA THR A 207 1.72 16.62 -22.31
C THR A 207 0.92 15.67 -21.41
N PHE A 208 1.36 14.41 -21.28
CA PHE A 208 0.67 13.39 -20.48
C PHE A 208 0.71 13.68 -18.98
N ALA A 209 1.76 14.32 -18.47
CA ALA A 209 1.89 14.73 -17.07
C ALA A 209 1.04 15.96 -16.76
N LYS A 210 0.93 16.89 -17.74
CA LYS A 210 -0.01 18.01 -17.67
C LYS A 210 -1.45 17.49 -17.60
N ASP A 211 -1.82 16.60 -18.52
CA ASP A 211 -3.16 16.03 -18.61
C ASP A 211 -3.46 15.05 -17.48
N GLY A 212 -2.47 14.29 -17.01
CA GLY A 212 -2.64 13.25 -16.00
C GLY A 212 -3.19 13.76 -14.69
N TRP A 213 -2.68 14.90 -14.20
CA TRP A 213 -3.26 15.55 -13.03
C TRP A 213 -4.70 16.02 -13.30
N LEU A 214 -4.92 16.75 -14.39
CA LEU A 214 -6.21 17.38 -14.69
C LEU A 214 -7.33 16.38 -14.95
N LEU A 215 -7.03 15.29 -15.65
CA LEU A 215 -8.00 14.31 -16.11
C LEU A 215 -8.15 13.13 -15.15
N HIS A 216 -7.09 12.80 -14.39
CA HIS A 216 -7.05 11.59 -13.56
C HIS A 216 -6.69 11.88 -12.10
N GLY A 217 -5.53 12.50 -11.82
CA GLY A 217 -5.03 12.67 -10.46
C GLY A 217 -5.90 13.54 -9.54
N MET A 218 -6.56 14.56 -10.09
CA MET A 218 -7.57 15.33 -9.36
C MET A 218 -8.78 14.46 -8.98
N GLN A 219 -9.23 13.57 -9.87
CA GLN A 219 -10.40 12.71 -9.65
C GLN A 219 -10.10 11.46 -8.84
N GLU A 220 -8.83 11.11 -8.69
CA GLU A 220 -8.41 9.92 -7.97
C GLU A 220 -8.72 10.04 -6.47
N ASP A 221 -9.47 9.08 -5.94
CA ASP A 221 -9.81 9.00 -4.52
C ASP A 221 -8.83 8.06 -3.79
N ILE A 222 -8.01 8.64 -2.92
CA ILE A 222 -7.04 7.94 -2.06
C ILE A 222 -7.49 7.96 -0.59
N SER A 223 -8.76 8.25 -0.30
CA SER A 223 -9.29 8.27 1.07
C SER A 223 -9.22 6.89 1.74
N LEU A 224 -9.43 5.82 0.97
CA LEU A 224 -9.25 4.46 1.44
C LEU A 224 -7.79 4.16 1.78
N ASP A 225 -6.85 4.59 0.93
CA ASP A 225 -5.42 4.46 1.22
C ASP A 225 -5.04 5.21 2.48
N LEU A 226 -5.54 6.44 2.65
CA LEU A 226 -5.26 7.24 3.84
C LEU A 226 -5.80 6.56 5.10
N ARG A 227 -7.01 5.98 5.02
CA ARG A 227 -7.61 5.21 6.11
C ARG A 227 -6.78 3.98 6.45
N ASN A 228 -6.39 3.22 5.44
CA ASN A 228 -5.58 2.01 5.63
C ASN A 228 -4.21 2.35 6.23
N ALA A 229 -3.57 3.43 5.75
CA ALA A 229 -2.33 3.94 6.33
C ALA A 229 -2.50 4.28 7.83
N GLY A 230 -3.60 4.93 8.22
CA GLY A 230 -3.89 5.28 9.62
C GLY A 230 -4.09 4.06 10.54
N LEU A 231 -4.52 2.92 9.99
CA LEU A 231 -4.68 1.66 10.73
C LEU A 231 -3.37 0.92 10.97
N ARG A 232 -2.30 1.26 10.24
CA ARG A 232 -1.02 0.56 10.31
C ARG A 232 -0.27 0.88 11.61
N PRO A 233 0.26 -0.12 12.34
CA PRO A 233 1.02 0.12 13.56
C PRO A 233 2.21 1.07 13.38
N ALA A 234 2.91 0.98 12.24
CA ALA A 234 4.07 1.82 11.93
C ALA A 234 3.71 3.31 11.69
N ALA A 235 2.46 3.60 11.32
CA ALA A 235 1.95 4.97 11.17
C ALA A 235 1.46 5.58 12.51
N LYS A 236 1.31 4.76 13.55
CA LYS A 236 0.69 5.20 14.80
C LYS A 236 1.51 6.30 15.45
N GLY A 237 0.87 7.45 15.68
CA GLY A 237 1.50 8.60 16.31
C GLY A 237 2.34 9.45 15.37
N LEU A 238 2.35 9.16 14.07
CA LEU A 238 2.98 9.98 13.05
C LEU A 238 2.42 11.41 13.14
N LYS A 239 3.35 12.36 13.19
CA LYS A 239 3.04 13.79 13.23
C LYS A 239 3.02 14.36 11.82
N ILE A 240 2.04 15.21 11.57
CA ILE A 240 1.82 15.84 10.26
C ILE A 240 1.62 17.34 10.50
N GLU A 241 2.45 18.16 9.89
CA GLU A 241 2.21 19.61 9.80
C GLU A 241 1.56 19.91 8.46
N VAL A 242 0.42 20.60 8.49
CA VAL A 242 -0.29 21.08 7.31
C VAL A 242 -0.18 22.59 7.24
N LEU A 243 0.28 23.11 6.10
CA LEU A 243 0.38 24.54 5.81
C LEU A 243 -0.60 24.92 4.69
N ALA A 244 -1.33 26.03 4.87
CA ALA A 244 -2.17 26.62 3.83
C ALA A 244 -1.91 28.13 3.69
N GLY A 245 -1.97 28.66 2.48
CA GLY A 245 -1.92 30.11 2.24
C GLY A 245 -3.26 30.75 2.59
N GLU A 246 -3.24 31.91 3.25
CA GLU A 246 -4.46 32.67 3.55
C GLU A 246 -5.20 33.10 2.28
N LEU A 247 -4.44 33.38 1.21
CA LEU A 247 -4.91 33.89 -0.08
C LEU A 247 -4.91 32.81 -1.18
N ASP A 248 -4.69 31.54 -0.81
CA ASP A 248 -4.73 30.44 -1.76
C ASP A 248 -6.17 30.22 -2.25
N ILE A 249 -6.37 30.41 -3.55
CA ILE A 249 -7.66 30.16 -4.22
C ILE A 249 -7.73 28.78 -4.87
N VAL A 250 -6.58 28.11 -5.03
CA VAL A 250 -6.46 26.77 -5.59
C VAL A 250 -6.82 25.78 -4.51
N GLU A 251 -6.08 25.76 -3.39
CA GLU A 251 -6.31 24.92 -2.21
C GLU A 251 -6.71 25.81 -1.01
N GLN A 252 -7.96 26.27 -1.04
CA GLN A 252 -8.48 27.22 -0.05
C GLN A 252 -8.35 26.66 1.37
N LYS A 253 -7.85 27.50 2.29
CA LYS A 253 -7.59 27.13 3.69
C LYS A 253 -8.76 26.41 4.39
N ASP A 254 -9.99 26.84 4.14
CA ASP A 254 -11.18 26.25 4.76
C ASP A 254 -11.44 24.83 4.22
N ARG A 255 -11.19 24.61 2.92
CA ARG A 255 -11.26 23.28 2.31
C ARG A 255 -10.11 22.40 2.78
N VAL A 256 -8.88 22.93 2.87
CA VAL A 256 -7.74 22.18 3.42
C VAL A 256 -8.04 21.74 4.85
N GLU A 257 -8.62 22.62 5.69
CA GLU A 257 -9.01 22.25 7.04
C GLU A 257 -10.08 21.14 7.03
N GLN A 258 -11.12 21.27 6.22
CA GLN A 258 -12.25 20.33 6.20
C GLN A 258 -11.91 18.98 5.56
N GLU A 259 -11.25 18.97 4.41
CA GLU A 259 -11.07 17.77 3.59
C GLU A 259 -9.71 17.08 3.82
N VAL A 260 -8.70 17.82 4.29
CA VAL A 260 -7.36 17.26 4.55
C VAL A 260 -7.14 17.07 6.04
N VAL A 261 -7.22 18.15 6.82
CA VAL A 261 -6.87 18.10 8.25
C VAL A 261 -7.85 17.22 9.02
N GLN A 262 -9.17 17.34 8.78
CA GLN A 262 -10.13 16.46 9.45
C GLN A 262 -9.99 15.01 8.98
N ALA A 263 -9.81 14.75 7.68
CA ALA A 263 -9.60 13.39 7.18
C ALA A 263 -8.38 12.72 7.83
N LEU A 264 -7.26 13.44 7.97
CA LEU A 264 -6.08 12.94 8.67
C LEU A 264 -6.35 12.68 10.15
N ARG A 265 -6.99 13.61 10.86
CA ARG A 265 -7.31 13.44 12.30
C ARG A 265 -8.27 12.27 12.53
N SER A 266 -9.31 12.13 11.70
CA SER A 266 -10.29 11.05 11.77
C SER A 266 -9.65 9.68 11.52
N ASN A 267 -8.54 9.62 10.78
CA ASN A 267 -7.76 8.41 10.56
C ASN A 267 -6.62 8.21 11.57
N GLY A 268 -6.61 8.96 12.69
CA GLY A 268 -5.73 8.70 13.83
C GLY A 268 -4.36 9.37 13.78
N PHE A 269 -4.12 10.28 12.83
CA PHE A 269 -2.87 11.03 12.74
C PHE A 269 -2.84 12.24 13.69
N HIS A 270 -1.65 12.63 14.15
CA HIS A 270 -1.47 13.87 14.91
C HIS A 270 -1.20 15.02 13.95
N VAL A 271 -2.16 15.94 13.82
CA VAL A 271 -2.12 16.99 12.78
C VAL A 271 -2.14 18.39 13.39
N ASP A 272 -1.06 19.13 13.13
CA ASP A 272 -0.98 20.58 13.34
C ASP A 272 -1.32 21.30 12.03
N PHE A 273 -2.13 22.36 12.11
CA PHE A 273 -2.56 23.13 10.94
C PHE A 273 -2.21 24.60 11.13
N THR A 274 -1.51 25.17 10.15
CA THR A 274 -1.10 26.58 10.15
C THR A 274 -1.51 27.28 8.85
N VAL A 275 -2.19 28.42 8.97
CA VAL A 275 -2.49 29.32 7.85
C VAL A 275 -1.48 30.47 7.79
N LEU A 276 -0.93 30.73 6.60
CA LEU A 276 0.12 31.73 6.37
C LEU A 276 -0.45 33.01 5.76
N LYS A 277 -0.30 34.10 6.49
CA LYS A 277 -0.89 35.41 6.15
C LYS A 277 -0.26 35.98 4.87
N GLY A 278 -1.08 36.47 3.95
CA GLY A 278 -0.62 37.14 2.72
C GLY A 278 0.06 36.23 1.68
N VAL A 279 0.08 34.92 1.91
CA VAL A 279 0.68 33.90 1.04
C VAL A 279 -0.42 33.22 0.22
N LYS A 280 -0.14 32.90 -1.05
CA LYS A 280 -1.01 32.10 -1.91
C LYS A 280 -0.56 30.62 -1.92
N HIS A 281 -0.50 30.00 -3.10
CA HIS A 281 -0.34 28.56 -3.28
C HIS A 281 1.12 28.11 -3.31
N LEU A 282 2.05 28.95 -3.81
CA LEU A 282 3.47 28.61 -3.95
C LEU A 282 4.26 28.92 -2.67
N ILE A 283 3.79 28.41 -1.53
CA ILE A 283 4.43 28.55 -0.21
C ILE A 283 5.95 28.25 -0.23
N PRO A 284 6.47 27.22 -0.97
CA PRO A 284 7.92 26.99 -1.03
C PRO A 284 8.75 28.18 -1.56
N LEU A 285 8.12 29.07 -2.32
CA LEU A 285 8.73 30.27 -2.88
C LEU A 285 8.31 31.54 -2.13
N GLU A 286 7.07 31.61 -1.65
CA GLU A 286 6.51 32.77 -0.96
C GLU A 286 6.91 32.87 0.52
N ASP A 287 6.99 31.74 1.23
CA ASP A 287 7.37 31.65 2.65
C ASP A 287 8.18 30.35 2.95
N PRO A 288 9.41 30.25 2.43
CA PRO A 288 10.28 29.10 2.68
C PRO A 288 10.71 28.98 4.15
N GLU A 289 10.78 30.09 4.88
CA GLU A 289 11.16 30.10 6.29
C GLU A 289 10.22 29.23 7.12
N LYS A 290 8.91 29.32 6.85
CA LYS A 290 7.92 28.52 7.58
C LYS A 290 8.14 27.03 7.41
N ILE A 291 8.43 26.58 6.19
CA ILE A 291 8.69 25.16 5.90
C ILE A 291 9.93 24.69 6.67
N SER A 292 11.00 25.51 6.67
CA SER A 292 12.22 25.23 7.43
C SER A 292 11.95 25.05 8.93
N HIS A 293 11.14 25.93 9.52
CA HIS A 293 10.75 25.81 10.92
C HIS A 293 9.94 24.54 11.21
N CYS A 294 9.02 24.14 10.33
CA CYS A 294 8.23 22.93 10.51
C CYS A 294 9.10 21.66 10.49
N SER A 295 10.09 21.58 9.60
CA SER A 295 11.04 20.45 9.55
C SER A 295 11.80 20.25 10.86
N SER A 296 12.17 21.33 11.56
CA SER A 296 12.87 21.25 12.86
C SER A 296 12.02 20.68 14.00
N ARG A 297 10.68 20.70 13.90
CA ARG A 297 9.77 20.24 14.98
C ARG A 297 9.71 18.73 15.14
N PHE A 298 10.12 17.98 14.12
CA PHE A 298 10.15 16.52 14.15
C PHE A 298 11.37 15.97 14.89
N GLU A 299 12.22 16.85 15.39
CA GLU A 299 13.39 16.49 16.17
C GLU A 299 13.00 16.24 17.61
N LEU A 300 13.32 15.04 18.10
CA LEU A 300 13.21 14.74 19.52
C LEU A 300 14.15 15.70 20.27
N LYS A 301 13.58 16.65 21.03
CA LYS A 301 14.31 17.31 22.11
C LYS A 301 14.79 16.19 23.03
N LYS A 302 16.08 15.83 22.98
CA LYS A 302 16.76 15.25 24.14
C LYS A 302 16.46 16.23 25.27
N ARG A 303 15.63 15.83 26.23
CA ARG A 303 15.55 16.52 27.51
C ARG A 303 16.95 16.40 28.12
N GLU A 304 17.78 17.41 27.92
CA GLU A 304 18.96 17.61 28.75
C GLU A 304 18.43 17.80 30.18
N PHE A 305 18.60 16.76 31.00
CA PHE A 305 18.55 16.92 32.44
C PHE A 305 19.72 17.82 32.82
N ILE A 306 19.47 19.13 32.87
CA ILE A 306 20.36 20.09 33.52
C ILE A 306 20.37 19.71 35.00
N MET A 307 21.42 19.02 35.45
CA MET A 307 21.75 18.90 36.86
C MET A 307 22.12 20.29 37.38
N LEU A 308 21.26 20.87 38.22
CA LEU A 308 21.64 21.96 39.12
C LEU A 308 22.00 21.38 40.50
N PRO A 309 22.91 22.04 41.26
CA PRO A 309 23.68 21.41 42.33
C PRO A 309 22.86 21.19 43.61
N LYS A 310 23.17 20.07 44.28
CA LYS A 310 22.71 19.72 45.64
C LYS A 310 23.04 20.84 46.63
N VAL A 311 22.01 21.50 47.18
CA VAL A 311 22.13 22.26 48.43
C VAL A 311 20.86 22.07 49.26
N LEU A 312 21.05 21.42 50.41
CA LEU A 312 20.24 21.34 51.63
C LEU A 312 18.72 21.16 51.54
N MET A 313 18.25 19.99 51.98
CA MET A 313 17.22 19.94 53.03
C MET A 313 17.44 18.74 53.96
N SER A 314 17.74 19.08 55.21
CA SER A 314 17.70 18.23 56.38
C SER A 314 16.26 18.00 56.85
N ASN A 315 16.09 16.93 57.62
CA ASN A 315 15.00 16.57 58.52
C ASN A 315 13.90 15.67 57.97
N ALA A 316 14.05 14.40 58.38
CA ALA A 316 13.00 13.41 58.47
C ALA A 316 11.96 13.81 59.52
N ALA A 317 10.72 13.92 59.09
CA ALA A 317 9.52 13.55 59.85
C ALA A 317 8.32 13.57 58.90
N SER A 318 7.39 12.63 59.08
CA SER A 318 6.14 12.46 58.33
C SER A 318 6.19 11.61 57.06
N VAL A 319 6.59 10.35 57.25
CA VAL A 319 5.89 9.21 56.62
C VAL A 319 4.46 9.18 57.20
N VAL A 320 3.49 8.72 56.40
CA VAL A 320 2.04 8.60 56.67
C VAL A 320 1.23 9.85 56.32
N VAL A 321 0.88 10.01 55.03
CA VAL A 321 -0.49 10.18 54.48
C VAL A 321 -0.31 10.26 52.95
N LEU A 322 -0.56 9.16 52.24
CA LEU A 322 -1.06 9.09 50.84
C LEU A 322 -1.02 7.61 50.39
N CYS A 323 -1.75 6.77 51.12
CA CYS A 323 -2.16 5.42 50.69
C CYS A 323 -3.68 5.33 50.92
N SER A 324 -4.46 6.03 50.09
CA SER A 324 -5.92 5.90 50.04
C SER A 324 -6.52 6.56 48.78
N ALA A 325 -5.92 6.29 47.61
CA ALA A 325 -6.50 6.63 46.30
C ALA A 325 -6.14 5.58 45.22
N LEU A 326 -6.06 4.30 45.62
CA LEU A 326 -5.81 3.16 44.72
C LEU A 326 -6.86 2.06 44.82
N VAL A 327 -8.01 2.33 45.43
CA VAL A 327 -9.11 1.37 45.53
C VAL A 327 -10.43 2.13 45.36
N ASP A 328 -10.75 2.50 44.12
CA ASP A 328 -12.13 2.72 43.62
C ASP A 328 -12.09 3.07 42.13
N GLY A 329 -11.64 2.11 41.33
CA GLY A 329 -11.70 2.16 39.86
C GLY A 329 -11.83 0.77 39.20
N THR A 330 -11.96 -0.29 40.00
CA THR A 330 -11.98 -1.69 39.54
C THR A 330 -13.40 -2.27 39.41
N ARG A 331 -14.43 -1.44 39.20
CA ARG A 331 -15.81 -1.93 38.98
C ARG A 331 -16.55 -1.34 37.78
N ALA A 332 -15.83 -0.74 36.83
CA ALA A 332 -16.37 -0.36 35.51
C ALA A 332 -15.46 -0.81 34.35
N LEU A 333 -14.72 -1.90 34.55
CA LEU A 333 -13.93 -2.62 33.52
C LEU A 333 -14.29 -4.11 33.58
N GLN A 334 -15.58 -4.41 33.45
CA GLN A 334 -16.09 -5.76 33.20
C GLN A 334 -17.25 -5.68 32.21
N HIS A 335 -16.98 -5.09 31.05
CA HIS A 335 -17.59 -5.46 29.77
C HIS A 335 -16.62 -5.05 28.63
N GLU A 336 -15.32 -5.25 28.83
CA GLU A 336 -14.44 -5.52 27.70
C GLU A 336 -14.74 -6.94 27.25
N VAL A 337 -15.45 -7.07 26.13
CA VAL A 337 -15.37 -8.30 25.35
C VAL A 337 -13.89 -8.46 25.02
N ARG A 338 -13.25 -9.45 25.67
CA ARG A 338 -11.90 -9.90 25.34
C ARG A 338 -11.88 -10.34 23.88
N TYR A 339 -11.63 -9.41 22.97
CA TYR A 339 -11.09 -9.78 21.67
C TYR A 339 -9.61 -10.03 21.89
N ARG A 340 -9.26 -11.27 22.23
CA ARG A 340 -7.91 -11.76 21.95
C ARG A 340 -7.68 -11.49 20.47
N ARG A 341 -6.86 -10.48 20.12
CA ARG A 341 -6.16 -10.51 18.84
C ARG A 341 -5.40 -11.83 18.83
N SER A 342 -5.90 -12.84 18.13
CA SER A 342 -5.08 -14.01 17.87
C SER A 342 -3.93 -13.52 17.00
N ASN A 343 -2.70 -13.86 17.38
CA ASN A 343 -1.54 -13.80 16.48
C ASN A 343 -1.67 -14.93 15.43
N THR A 344 -2.86 -15.09 14.84
CA THR A 344 -3.09 -16.13 13.83
C THR A 344 -2.24 -15.76 12.62
N SER A 345 -1.25 -16.60 12.33
CA SER A 345 -0.39 -16.49 11.15
C SER A 345 -1.26 -16.50 9.88
N LEU A 346 -0.83 -15.83 8.82
CA LEU A 346 -1.45 -16.00 7.49
C LEU A 346 -0.93 -17.26 6.77
N THR A 347 0.16 -17.85 7.28
CA THR A 347 0.70 -19.12 6.83
C THR A 347 0.30 -20.21 7.85
N PRO A 348 -0.65 -21.10 7.52
CA PRO A 348 -1.16 -22.12 8.43
C PRO A 348 -0.06 -23.06 8.93
N ASN A 349 0.00 -23.26 10.25
CA ASN A 349 1.00 -24.11 10.90
C ASN A 349 2.47 -23.83 10.51
N GLY A 350 2.76 -22.63 10.01
CA GLY A 350 4.09 -22.23 9.56
C GLY A 350 4.56 -22.87 8.25
N LYS A 351 3.68 -23.52 7.49
CA LYS A 351 3.98 -24.13 6.18
C LYS A 351 3.06 -23.58 5.11
N LYS A 352 3.63 -23.04 4.02
CA LYS A 352 2.85 -22.50 2.90
C LYS A 352 2.13 -23.61 2.12
N ALA A 353 2.79 -24.76 1.97
CA ALA A 353 2.27 -25.91 1.24
C ALA A 353 0.93 -26.45 1.81
N GLY A 354 -0.01 -26.70 0.91
CA GLY A 354 -1.35 -27.23 1.20
C GLY A 354 -1.88 -28.15 0.11
N SER A 355 -3.09 -28.66 0.30
CA SER A 355 -3.78 -29.56 -0.64
C SER A 355 -5.18 -29.04 -0.95
N ALA A 356 -5.50 -28.92 -2.23
CA ALA A 356 -6.85 -28.65 -2.73
C ALA A 356 -7.44 -29.99 -3.17
N GLY A 357 -8.26 -30.55 -2.28
CA GLY A 357 -8.72 -31.93 -2.34
C GLY A 357 -8.05 -32.85 -1.31
N GLY A 358 -8.55 -34.08 -1.26
CA GLY A 358 -8.31 -35.02 -0.18
C GLY A 358 -7.48 -36.25 -0.55
N ASN A 359 -7.26 -36.53 -1.83
CA ASN A 359 -6.80 -37.85 -2.28
C ASN A 359 -5.35 -38.14 -1.89
N ALA A 360 -4.50 -37.11 -1.88
CA ALA A 360 -3.07 -37.23 -1.59
C ALA A 360 -2.68 -36.79 -0.16
N VAL A 361 -3.62 -36.26 0.63
CA VAL A 361 -3.33 -35.65 1.95
C VAL A 361 -2.59 -36.62 2.87
N SER A 362 -2.97 -37.91 2.92
CA SER A 362 -2.32 -38.90 3.79
C SER A 362 -0.85 -39.16 3.44
N PHE A 363 -0.43 -38.86 2.21
CA PHE A 363 0.96 -39.01 1.78
C PHE A 363 1.78 -37.73 2.04
N TRP A 364 1.13 -36.58 2.05
CA TRP A 364 1.78 -35.27 2.19
C TRP A 364 1.70 -34.67 3.60
N GLU A 365 0.83 -35.20 4.47
CA GLU A 365 0.48 -34.64 5.79
C GLU A 365 1.66 -34.08 6.61
N PRO A 366 2.84 -34.75 6.70
CA PRO A 366 3.96 -34.21 7.48
C PRO A 366 4.52 -32.88 6.94
N HIS A 367 4.25 -32.55 5.68
CA HIS A 367 4.80 -31.42 4.95
C HIS A 367 3.74 -30.35 4.61
N LEU A 368 2.46 -30.60 4.92
CA LEU A 368 1.37 -29.63 4.71
C LEU A 368 1.13 -28.78 5.97
N GLY A 369 0.79 -27.51 5.75
CA GLY A 369 0.24 -26.64 6.79
C GLY A 369 -1.28 -26.66 6.84
N TRP A 370 -1.92 -26.89 5.69
CA TRP A 370 -3.36 -26.78 5.53
C TRP A 370 -3.90 -27.60 4.36
N ARG A 371 -5.23 -27.72 4.32
CA ARG A 371 -5.96 -28.32 3.21
C ARG A 371 -7.38 -27.77 3.16
N TYR A 372 -8.01 -27.88 1.99
CA TYR A 372 -9.46 -27.74 1.82
C TYR A 372 -9.94 -28.72 0.75
N ASP A 373 -11.26 -28.89 0.63
CA ASP A 373 -11.88 -29.84 -0.30
C ASP A 373 -13.20 -29.28 -0.87
N TRP A 374 -13.27 -27.95 -1.03
CA TRP A 374 -14.44 -27.21 -1.50
C TRP A 374 -15.71 -27.35 -0.64
N ASN A 375 -15.63 -28.01 0.52
CA ASN A 375 -16.76 -28.18 1.43
C ASN A 375 -16.70 -27.19 2.59
N SER A 376 -17.82 -27.09 3.30
CA SER A 376 -17.99 -26.12 4.39
C SER A 376 -17.59 -26.66 5.76
N LYS A 377 -17.28 -27.97 5.87
CA LYS A 377 -16.94 -28.58 7.15
C LYS A 377 -16.22 -29.92 7.02
N GLN A 378 -15.07 -30.00 7.67
CA GLN A 378 -14.42 -31.25 8.05
C GLN A 378 -13.58 -31.05 9.32
N SER A 379 -12.96 -32.12 9.82
CA SER A 379 -12.07 -32.06 10.99
C SER A 379 -10.62 -31.80 10.57
N SER A 380 -9.94 -30.89 11.28
CA SER A 380 -8.47 -30.73 11.21
C SER A 380 -7.77 -31.96 11.78
N SER A 381 -6.56 -32.25 11.29
CA SER A 381 -5.62 -33.16 11.97
C SER A 381 -4.63 -32.35 12.82
N HIS A 382 -3.74 -33.00 13.57
CA HIS A 382 -2.79 -32.29 14.43
C HIS A 382 -1.79 -31.42 13.63
N ASN A 383 -1.52 -31.80 12.38
CA ASN A 383 -0.49 -31.19 11.54
C ASN A 383 -1.07 -30.37 10.38
N THR A 384 -2.30 -30.66 9.96
CA THR A 384 -2.90 -30.04 8.77
C THR A 384 -4.23 -29.38 9.14
N GLU A 385 -4.25 -28.04 9.08
CA GLU A 385 -5.46 -27.25 9.34
C GLU A 385 -6.47 -27.43 8.19
N TYR A 386 -7.72 -27.73 8.52
CA TYR A 386 -8.80 -27.75 7.53
C TYR A 386 -9.38 -26.35 7.36
N VAL A 387 -9.43 -25.87 6.11
CA VAL A 387 -9.98 -24.55 5.77
C VAL A 387 -11.34 -24.73 5.09
N PRO A 388 -12.46 -24.33 5.74
CA PRO A 388 -13.78 -24.40 5.12
C PRO A 388 -13.94 -23.36 4.00
N MET A 389 -14.89 -23.64 3.11
CA MET A 389 -15.26 -22.77 1.99
C MET A 389 -16.78 -22.57 1.94
N LEU A 390 -17.22 -21.37 1.56
CA LEU A 390 -18.56 -21.16 0.99
C LEU A 390 -18.42 -21.19 -0.53
N TRP A 391 -18.65 -22.37 -1.13
CA TRP A 391 -18.31 -22.61 -2.54
C TRP A 391 -19.11 -21.74 -3.51
N GLY A 392 -20.41 -21.59 -3.29
CA GLY A 392 -21.30 -20.81 -4.15
C GLY A 392 -22.47 -20.18 -3.39
N ASP A 393 -23.51 -19.74 -4.10
CA ASP A 393 -24.75 -19.20 -3.53
C ASP A 393 -25.90 -20.21 -3.46
N GLY A 394 -25.66 -21.45 -3.89
CA GLY A 394 -26.60 -22.57 -3.82
C GLY A 394 -27.39 -22.80 -5.12
N ASP A 395 -27.18 -21.99 -6.16
CA ASP A 395 -27.99 -22.01 -7.39
C ASP A 395 -27.31 -22.74 -8.56
N ALA A 396 -26.00 -23.01 -8.51
CA ALA A 396 -25.26 -23.59 -9.64
C ALA A 396 -25.56 -25.08 -9.88
N SER A 397 -25.83 -25.84 -8.82
CA SER A 397 -26.15 -27.28 -8.87
C SER A 397 -26.74 -27.82 -7.56
N ASP A 398 -27.24 -29.05 -7.56
CA ASP A 398 -27.67 -29.74 -6.33
C ASP A 398 -26.53 -29.88 -5.30
N GLN A 399 -25.28 -29.99 -5.76
CA GLN A 399 -24.11 -30.08 -4.89
C GLN A 399 -23.78 -28.72 -4.26
N ASP A 400 -23.91 -27.64 -5.03
CA ASP A 400 -23.77 -26.27 -4.51
C ASP A 400 -24.84 -25.99 -3.45
N ALA A 401 -26.11 -26.31 -3.74
CA ALA A 401 -27.21 -26.16 -2.79
C ALA A 401 -26.94 -26.88 -1.45
N GLN A 402 -26.37 -28.09 -1.50
CA GLN A 402 -25.97 -28.85 -0.30
C GLN A 402 -24.84 -28.14 0.47
N LYS A 403 -23.76 -27.75 -0.21
CA LYS A 403 -22.63 -27.02 0.40
C LYS A 403 -23.08 -25.70 1.04
N TYR A 404 -23.91 -24.94 0.33
CA TYR A 404 -24.50 -23.70 0.83
C TYR A 404 -25.30 -23.93 2.12
N GLN A 405 -26.16 -24.95 2.15
CA GLN A 405 -26.92 -25.32 3.34
C GLN A 405 -26.02 -25.79 4.50
N GLU A 406 -24.96 -26.56 4.21
CA GLU A 406 -23.98 -26.99 5.21
C GLU A 406 -23.24 -25.79 5.82
N PHE A 407 -22.85 -24.81 4.99
CA PHE A 407 -22.22 -23.58 5.44
C PHE A 407 -23.10 -22.78 6.40
N GLN A 408 -24.38 -22.60 6.07
CA GLN A 408 -25.35 -21.94 6.95
C GLN A 408 -25.50 -22.66 8.30
N ASN A 409 -25.22 -23.97 8.32
CA ASN A 409 -25.25 -24.80 9.52
C ASN A 409 -23.90 -24.90 10.25
N LEU A 410 -22.85 -24.22 9.78
CA LEU A 410 -21.57 -24.16 10.47
C LEU A 410 -21.75 -23.47 11.84
N ARG A 411 -21.20 -24.09 12.89
CA ARG A 411 -21.28 -23.62 14.29
C ARG A 411 -19.92 -23.41 14.93
N THR A 412 -18.92 -24.14 14.48
CA THR A 412 -17.53 -24.00 14.95
C THR A 412 -16.89 -22.83 14.23
N THR A 413 -16.24 -21.93 14.96
CA THR A 413 -15.48 -20.82 14.38
C THR A 413 -14.16 -21.35 13.80
N PRO A 414 -13.98 -21.34 12.46
CA PRO A 414 -12.72 -21.75 11.86
C PRO A 414 -11.64 -20.66 12.03
N THR A 415 -10.39 -21.01 11.74
CA THR A 415 -9.28 -20.05 11.73
C THR A 415 -9.29 -19.20 10.46
N TYR A 416 -9.48 -19.86 9.32
CA TYR A 416 -9.55 -19.26 7.98
C TYR A 416 -10.88 -19.67 7.32
N LEU A 417 -11.33 -18.88 6.35
CA LEU A 417 -12.54 -19.18 5.58
C LEU A 417 -12.36 -18.70 4.15
N LEU A 418 -12.50 -19.58 3.17
CA LEU A 418 -12.45 -19.24 1.74
C LEU A 418 -13.82 -18.79 1.22
N GLY A 419 -13.80 -17.81 0.31
CA GLY A 419 -14.97 -17.32 -0.43
C GLY A 419 -15.38 -18.24 -1.58
N PHE A 420 -16.11 -17.68 -2.56
CA PHE A 420 -16.69 -18.43 -3.67
C PHE A 420 -15.65 -19.00 -4.64
N ASN A 421 -15.97 -20.15 -5.23
CA ASN A 421 -15.15 -20.83 -6.23
C ASN A 421 -15.52 -20.32 -7.62
N GLU A 422 -14.65 -19.56 -8.26
CA GLU A 422 -14.81 -19.15 -9.66
C GLU A 422 -16.20 -18.58 -10.00
N PRO A 423 -16.68 -17.56 -9.27
CA PRO A 423 -17.99 -16.96 -9.56
C PRO A 423 -18.04 -16.33 -10.96
N ASP A 424 -16.89 -16.04 -11.58
CA ASP A 424 -16.73 -15.46 -12.91
C ASP A 424 -16.76 -16.48 -14.07
N CYS A 425 -16.87 -17.78 -13.77
CA CYS A 425 -17.03 -18.85 -14.76
C CYS A 425 -18.37 -19.58 -14.65
N SER A 426 -18.80 -20.16 -15.76
CA SER A 426 -20.04 -20.94 -15.84
C SER A 426 -19.89 -22.33 -15.21
N PRO A 427 -20.99 -22.94 -14.72
CA PRO A 427 -20.97 -24.28 -14.14
C PRO A 427 -20.56 -25.35 -15.17
N PRO A 428 -20.23 -26.59 -14.76
CA PRO A 428 -20.58 -27.22 -13.48
C PRO A 428 -19.54 -27.08 -12.36
N ASP A 429 -18.28 -26.81 -12.69
CA ASP A 429 -17.17 -26.81 -11.72
C ASP A 429 -16.89 -25.42 -11.10
N SER A 430 -17.64 -24.41 -11.54
CA SER A 430 -17.54 -23.01 -11.10
C SER A 430 -18.90 -22.51 -10.56
N SER A 431 -18.88 -21.60 -9.59
CA SER A 431 -20.09 -21.17 -8.88
C SER A 431 -21.00 -20.22 -9.65
N SER A 432 -20.47 -19.54 -10.67
CA SER A 432 -21.26 -18.73 -11.62
C SER A 432 -22.23 -17.73 -10.96
N ILE A 433 -21.70 -16.79 -10.18
CA ILE A 433 -22.49 -15.83 -9.39
C ILE A 433 -22.29 -14.42 -9.96
N ALA A 434 -23.36 -13.65 -10.13
CA ALA A 434 -23.23 -12.21 -10.45
C ALA A 434 -22.57 -11.44 -9.29
N GLU A 435 -21.83 -10.38 -9.57
CA GLU A 435 -21.03 -9.67 -8.56
C GLU A 435 -21.87 -9.04 -7.45
N ASP A 436 -23.05 -8.51 -7.78
CA ASP A 436 -23.98 -7.89 -6.84
C ASP A 436 -24.62 -8.93 -5.91
N LYS A 437 -25.01 -10.07 -6.48
CA LYS A 437 -25.52 -11.23 -5.76
C LYS A 437 -24.45 -11.82 -4.86
N GLY A 438 -23.23 -11.99 -5.37
CA GLY A 438 -22.07 -12.44 -4.60
C GLY A 438 -21.80 -11.53 -3.42
N ALA A 439 -21.83 -10.21 -3.61
CA ALA A 439 -21.64 -9.24 -2.55
C ALA A 439 -22.72 -9.33 -1.46
N GLN A 440 -23.98 -9.52 -1.85
CA GLN A 440 -25.07 -9.77 -0.91
C GLN A 440 -24.80 -11.02 -0.06
N VAL A 441 -24.50 -12.15 -0.71
CA VAL A 441 -24.24 -13.43 -0.02
C VAL A 441 -23.01 -13.32 0.89
N TRP A 442 -21.95 -12.63 0.44
CA TRP A 442 -20.76 -12.38 1.25
C TRP A 442 -21.10 -11.60 2.51
N ASN A 443 -21.88 -10.53 2.38
CA ASN A 443 -22.29 -9.68 3.50
C ASN A 443 -23.14 -10.44 4.52
N ASP A 444 -24.04 -11.29 4.04
CA ASP A 444 -24.97 -12.03 4.89
C ASP A 444 -24.29 -13.22 5.60
N LEU A 445 -23.37 -13.91 4.92
CA LEU A 445 -22.86 -15.21 5.38
C LEU A 445 -21.36 -15.25 5.70
N ILE A 446 -20.51 -14.54 4.96
CA ILE A 446 -19.05 -14.61 5.13
C ILE A 446 -18.53 -13.50 6.06
N ALA A 447 -18.91 -12.24 5.81
CA ALA A 447 -18.49 -11.08 6.60
C ALA A 447 -18.72 -11.22 8.12
N PRO A 448 -19.81 -11.84 8.62
CA PRO A 448 -20.01 -12.07 10.06
C PRO A 448 -18.96 -12.97 10.70
N TRP A 449 -18.33 -13.89 9.96
CA TRP A 449 -17.22 -14.70 10.48
C TRP A 449 -15.98 -13.86 10.70
N GLY A 450 -15.72 -12.92 9.78
CA GLY A 450 -14.64 -11.97 9.93
C GLY A 450 -14.76 -11.10 11.18
N GLN A 451 -15.98 -10.78 11.61
CA GLN A 451 -16.24 -10.07 12.88
C GLN A 451 -15.96 -10.94 14.13
N LYS A 452 -15.94 -12.27 13.97
CA LYS A 452 -15.58 -13.24 15.02
C LYS A 452 -14.08 -13.57 15.05
N GLY A 453 -13.29 -12.98 14.16
CA GLY A 453 -11.83 -13.16 14.10
C GLY A 453 -11.34 -14.22 13.16
N VAL A 454 -12.22 -14.71 12.28
CA VAL A 454 -11.83 -15.58 11.16
C VAL A 454 -11.12 -14.74 10.11
N LEU A 455 -10.01 -15.25 9.57
CA LEU A 455 -9.33 -14.66 8.42
C LEU A 455 -10.07 -15.05 7.13
N LEU A 456 -10.55 -14.07 6.39
CA LEU A 456 -11.38 -14.28 5.20
C LEU A 456 -10.52 -14.27 3.94
N GLY A 457 -10.65 -15.31 3.10
CA GLY A 457 -10.14 -15.37 1.75
C GLY A 457 -11.15 -14.82 0.77
N SER A 458 -10.71 -14.05 -0.23
CA SER A 458 -11.58 -13.59 -1.32
C SER A 458 -12.22 -14.78 -2.08
N PRO A 459 -13.24 -14.51 -2.91
CA PRO A 459 -13.53 -15.39 -4.04
C PRO A 459 -12.28 -15.55 -4.94
N ALA A 460 -12.10 -16.72 -5.55
CA ALA A 460 -10.98 -17.02 -6.46
C ALA A 460 -11.47 -17.09 -7.91
N MET A 461 -10.82 -16.37 -8.83
CA MET A 461 -11.34 -16.15 -10.19
C MET A 461 -10.77 -17.15 -11.19
N CYS A 462 -11.62 -17.71 -12.07
CA CYS A 462 -11.18 -18.60 -13.15
C CYS A 462 -10.43 -17.86 -14.25
N LYS A 463 -10.72 -16.57 -14.47
CA LYS A 463 -10.09 -15.74 -15.51
C LYS A 463 -8.67 -15.32 -15.15
N GLN A 464 -8.17 -15.69 -13.96
CA GLN A 464 -6.81 -15.41 -13.50
C GLN A 464 -6.49 -13.91 -13.59
N ALA A 465 -5.36 -13.47 -14.16
CA ALA A 465 -5.05 -12.04 -14.35
C ALA A 465 -6.02 -11.27 -15.28
N ASN A 466 -6.91 -11.95 -16.00
CA ASN A 466 -7.90 -11.30 -16.88
C ASN A 466 -9.28 -11.17 -16.21
N GLU A 467 -9.37 -11.37 -14.90
CA GLU A 467 -10.62 -11.23 -14.16
C GLU A 467 -11.18 -9.80 -14.22
N ASP A 468 -12.51 -9.72 -14.21
CA ASP A 468 -13.30 -8.50 -14.28
C ASP A 468 -14.40 -8.48 -13.20
N TRP A 469 -14.37 -9.45 -12.27
CA TRP A 469 -15.45 -9.73 -11.32
C TRP A 469 -15.07 -9.33 -9.90
N LEU A 470 -13.82 -9.55 -9.48
CA LEU A 470 -13.41 -9.37 -8.10
C LEU A 470 -13.30 -7.89 -7.73
N TYR A 471 -12.87 -7.05 -8.67
CA TYR A 471 -12.80 -5.59 -8.50
C TYR A 471 -14.16 -4.94 -8.19
N PRO A 472 -15.22 -5.10 -9.03
CA PRO A 472 -16.54 -4.54 -8.71
C PRO A 472 -17.18 -5.18 -7.48
N PHE A 473 -16.92 -6.46 -7.19
CA PHE A 473 -17.37 -7.14 -5.98
C PHE A 473 -16.79 -6.49 -4.70
N GLU A 474 -15.49 -6.14 -4.68
CA GLU A 474 -14.85 -5.53 -3.50
C GLU A 474 -15.52 -4.23 -3.06
N SER A 475 -15.99 -3.44 -4.03
CA SER A 475 -16.65 -2.17 -3.76
C SER A 475 -18.02 -2.31 -3.05
N GLN A 476 -18.61 -3.51 -3.07
CA GLN A 476 -19.98 -3.78 -2.61
C GLN A 476 -20.04 -4.54 -1.28
N ILE A 477 -18.90 -5.02 -0.77
CA ILE A 477 -18.85 -5.78 0.49
C ILE A 477 -18.64 -4.89 1.72
N SER A 478 -19.35 -5.23 2.79
CA SER A 478 -19.35 -4.55 4.08
C SER A 478 -18.09 -4.79 4.91
N ARG A 479 -17.42 -5.92 4.68
CA ARG A 479 -16.12 -6.27 5.26
C ARG A 479 -15.26 -6.89 4.18
N GLY A 480 -14.08 -6.30 3.95
CA GLY A 480 -13.09 -6.86 3.03
C GLY A 480 -12.55 -8.21 3.48
N TRP A 481 -11.97 -8.93 2.53
CA TRP A 481 -11.16 -10.11 2.81
C TRP A 481 -9.78 -9.72 3.36
N ASP A 482 -9.17 -10.66 4.08
CA ASP A 482 -7.88 -10.54 4.76
C ASP A 482 -6.71 -11.06 3.87
N PHE A 483 -6.98 -12.03 2.99
CA PHE A 483 -6.04 -12.53 1.98
C PHE A 483 -6.75 -12.80 0.64
N THR A 484 -6.06 -12.55 -0.48
CA THR A 484 -6.62 -12.74 -1.82
C THR A 484 -6.38 -14.18 -2.25
N ALA A 485 -7.45 -14.94 -2.44
CA ALA A 485 -7.42 -16.30 -2.96
C ALA A 485 -7.38 -16.25 -4.49
N ILE A 486 -6.46 -16.99 -5.11
CA ILE A 486 -6.28 -17.01 -6.57
C ILE A 486 -6.11 -18.44 -7.07
N HIS A 487 -6.51 -18.68 -8.32
CA HIS A 487 -6.20 -19.90 -9.08
C HIS A 487 -5.11 -19.59 -10.10
N VAL A 488 -4.15 -20.50 -10.25
CA VAL A 488 -3.01 -20.36 -11.18
C VAL A 488 -2.92 -21.57 -12.09
N TYR A 489 -3.42 -21.42 -13.31
CA TYR A 489 -3.39 -22.42 -14.37
C TYR A 489 -2.52 -21.91 -15.51
N LYS A 490 -1.22 -22.26 -15.45
CA LYS A 490 -0.17 -21.74 -16.32
C LYS A 490 0.82 -22.86 -16.67
N ASN A 491 1.55 -22.72 -17.76
CA ASN A 491 2.62 -23.65 -18.17
C ASN A 491 4.02 -23.03 -18.10
N SER A 492 4.14 -21.81 -17.55
CA SER A 492 5.41 -21.10 -17.42
C SER A 492 5.42 -20.21 -16.18
N MET A 493 6.61 -20.00 -15.60
CA MET A 493 6.77 -19.12 -14.44
C MET A 493 6.50 -17.65 -14.76
N ASP A 494 6.68 -17.22 -16.00
CA ASP A 494 6.26 -15.88 -16.44
C ASP A 494 4.74 -15.70 -16.34
N GLY A 495 3.98 -16.73 -16.71
CA GLY A 495 2.53 -16.75 -16.53
C GLY A 495 2.12 -16.73 -15.06
N VAL A 496 2.81 -17.51 -14.22
CA VAL A 496 2.58 -17.53 -12.76
C VAL A 496 2.86 -16.15 -12.15
N ASN A 497 4.00 -15.54 -12.48
CA ASN A 497 4.35 -14.21 -12.00
C ASN A 497 3.36 -13.15 -12.47
N LYS A 498 2.87 -13.24 -13.72
CA LYS A 498 1.83 -12.32 -14.21
C LYS A 498 0.57 -12.36 -13.35
N ASP A 499 0.11 -13.54 -12.95
CA ASP A 499 -1.05 -13.66 -12.07
C ASP A 499 -0.74 -13.10 -10.67
N LEU A 500 0.40 -13.46 -10.08
CA LEU A 500 0.81 -12.90 -8.78
C LEU A 500 0.93 -11.38 -8.78
N ASP A 501 1.54 -10.81 -9.83
CA ASP A 501 1.70 -9.37 -10.02
C ASP A 501 0.33 -8.70 -10.15
N HIS A 502 -0.57 -9.23 -10.99
CA HIS A 502 -1.93 -8.67 -11.16
C HIS A 502 -2.67 -8.56 -9.83
N TYR A 503 -2.74 -9.66 -9.07
CA TYR A 503 -3.50 -9.65 -7.81
C TYR A 503 -2.81 -8.84 -6.71
N TRP A 504 -1.48 -8.87 -6.64
CA TRP A 504 -0.74 -8.05 -5.69
C TRP A 504 -0.88 -6.56 -5.97
N ASP A 505 -0.69 -6.16 -7.22
CA ASP A 505 -0.75 -4.76 -7.64
C ASP A 505 -2.17 -4.19 -7.57
N THR A 506 -3.18 -5.02 -7.85
CA THR A 506 -4.60 -4.63 -7.82
C THR A 506 -5.13 -4.55 -6.39
N TYR A 507 -4.87 -5.55 -5.55
CA TYR A 507 -5.54 -5.69 -4.24
C TYR A 507 -4.63 -5.42 -3.03
N GLY A 508 -3.30 -5.43 -3.19
CA GLY A 508 -2.34 -5.08 -2.14
C GLY A 508 -2.41 -5.95 -0.89
N LYS A 509 -2.89 -7.20 -1.00
CA LYS A 509 -3.10 -8.13 0.11
C LYS A 509 -2.28 -9.41 -0.06
N PRO A 510 -1.93 -10.09 1.05
CA PRO A 510 -1.34 -11.43 1.05
C PRO A 510 -2.09 -12.40 0.12
N ILE A 511 -1.36 -13.22 -0.63
CA ILE A 511 -1.91 -14.14 -1.62
C ILE A 511 -1.95 -15.57 -1.07
N TRP A 512 -3.09 -16.22 -1.26
CA TRP A 512 -3.23 -17.67 -1.16
C TRP A 512 -3.50 -18.24 -2.56
N VAL A 513 -2.60 -19.06 -3.07
CA VAL A 513 -2.81 -19.79 -4.32
C VAL A 513 -3.62 -21.05 -4.00
N THR A 514 -4.95 -20.93 -4.01
CA THR A 514 -5.85 -22.00 -3.54
C THR A 514 -5.96 -23.15 -4.54
N GLU A 515 -5.59 -22.94 -5.79
CA GLU A 515 -5.42 -23.99 -6.80
C GLU A 515 -4.26 -23.61 -7.72
N PHE A 516 -3.41 -24.58 -8.06
CA PHE A 516 -2.48 -24.43 -9.17
C PHE A 516 -2.35 -25.69 -10.02
N GLY A 517 -2.24 -25.52 -11.33
CA GLY A 517 -2.12 -26.61 -12.30
C GLY A 517 -1.26 -26.23 -13.51
N CYS A 518 -0.55 -27.20 -14.09
CA CYS A 518 0.17 -26.98 -15.35
C CYS A 518 -0.82 -26.99 -16.52
N VAL A 519 -1.08 -25.82 -17.11
CA VAL A 519 -2.05 -25.62 -18.19
C VAL A 519 -1.53 -24.58 -19.18
N ASP A 520 -1.62 -24.85 -20.48
CA ASP A 520 -1.52 -23.81 -21.51
C ASP A 520 -2.87 -23.10 -21.62
N ASP A 521 -2.91 -21.86 -21.13
CA ASP A 521 -4.09 -21.00 -21.06
C ASP A 521 -4.16 -19.95 -22.18
N GLN A 522 -3.19 -19.92 -23.12
CA GLN A 522 -3.12 -18.86 -24.14
C GLN A 522 -4.13 -19.03 -25.28
N ASN A 523 -4.42 -20.29 -25.66
CA ASN A 523 -5.29 -20.62 -26.80
C ASN A 523 -6.39 -21.63 -26.41
N GLY A 524 -6.94 -21.48 -25.21
CA GLY A 524 -7.91 -22.40 -24.62
C GLY A 524 -7.45 -22.82 -23.23
N PHE A 525 -7.95 -23.95 -22.74
CA PHE A 525 -7.53 -24.54 -21.47
C PHE A 525 -7.01 -25.94 -21.76
N THR A 526 -5.73 -26.08 -22.05
CA THR A 526 -5.10 -27.36 -22.40
C THR A 526 -4.14 -27.79 -21.30
N PRO A 527 -4.49 -28.79 -20.49
CA PRO A 527 -3.59 -29.29 -19.45
C PRO A 527 -2.29 -29.83 -20.03
N CYS A 528 -1.17 -29.58 -19.35
CA CYS A 528 0.10 -30.20 -19.69
C CYS A 528 -0.05 -31.73 -19.64
N SER A 529 0.57 -32.43 -20.58
CA SER A 529 0.52 -33.90 -20.65
C SER A 529 1.90 -34.57 -20.65
N ASP A 530 2.98 -33.78 -20.77
CA ASP A 530 4.33 -34.31 -20.66
C ASP A 530 4.77 -34.37 -19.19
N GLN A 531 5.12 -35.56 -18.72
CA GLN A 531 5.50 -35.77 -17.32
C GLN A 531 6.76 -34.99 -16.93
N SER A 532 7.72 -34.82 -17.83
CA SER A 532 8.96 -34.08 -17.53
C SER A 532 8.70 -32.59 -17.41
N GLU A 533 7.86 -32.03 -18.29
CA GLU A 533 7.36 -30.65 -18.21
C GLU A 533 6.61 -30.41 -16.89
N ILE A 534 5.68 -31.29 -16.52
CA ILE A 534 4.94 -31.20 -15.27
C ILE A 534 5.88 -31.27 -14.06
N ASN A 535 6.87 -32.17 -14.08
CA ASN A 535 7.82 -32.29 -12.99
C ASN A 535 8.65 -31.01 -12.81
N LEU A 536 9.11 -30.41 -13.91
CA LEU A 536 9.84 -29.13 -13.88
C LEU A 536 8.93 -28.02 -13.34
N PHE A 537 7.71 -27.90 -13.89
CA PHE A 537 6.74 -26.91 -13.45
C PHE A 537 6.45 -27.01 -11.95
N ILE A 538 6.22 -28.21 -11.41
CA ILE A 538 5.95 -28.42 -9.98
C ILE A 538 7.15 -27.98 -9.13
N ASN A 539 8.38 -28.33 -9.51
CA ASN A 539 9.56 -27.92 -8.74
C ASN A 539 9.74 -26.41 -8.78
N ASP A 540 9.66 -25.81 -9.95
CA ASP A 540 9.89 -24.38 -10.15
C ASP A 540 8.82 -23.54 -9.46
N ILE A 541 7.54 -23.94 -9.56
CA ILE A 541 6.45 -23.19 -8.94
C ILE A 541 6.47 -23.28 -7.41
N VAL A 542 6.86 -24.42 -6.85
CA VAL A 542 7.03 -24.57 -5.40
C VAL A 542 8.18 -23.72 -4.90
N ASP A 543 9.33 -23.76 -5.56
CA ASP A 543 10.49 -22.93 -5.19
C ASP A 543 10.15 -21.42 -5.31
N LEU A 544 9.35 -21.03 -6.31
CA LEU A 544 8.83 -19.68 -6.47
C LEU A 544 7.90 -19.29 -5.31
N PHE A 545 6.86 -20.08 -5.02
CA PHE A 545 5.89 -19.76 -3.96
C PHE A 545 6.51 -19.74 -2.57
N GLU A 546 7.50 -20.60 -2.30
CA GLU A 546 8.24 -20.58 -1.04
C GLU A 546 9.12 -19.33 -0.93
N GLY A 547 9.78 -18.92 -2.02
CA GLY A 547 10.62 -17.72 -2.08
C GLY A 547 9.90 -16.37 -2.19
N ASP A 548 8.60 -16.36 -2.55
CA ASP A 548 7.84 -15.13 -2.74
C ASP A 548 7.15 -14.68 -1.44
N ASP A 549 7.52 -13.50 -0.94
CA ASP A 549 6.98 -12.89 0.29
C ASP A 549 5.51 -12.44 0.18
N ARG A 550 4.96 -12.41 -1.05
CA ARG A 550 3.54 -12.11 -1.30
C ARG A 550 2.67 -13.35 -1.08
N VAL A 551 3.22 -14.56 -1.26
CA VAL A 551 2.49 -15.83 -1.19
C VAL A 551 2.61 -16.42 0.21
N TYR A 552 1.48 -16.55 0.90
CA TYR A 552 1.42 -17.05 2.29
C TYR A 552 0.96 -18.50 2.38
N ALA A 553 0.33 -19.00 1.32
CA ALA A 553 -0.15 -20.37 1.22
C ALA A 553 -0.34 -20.75 -0.26
N TYR A 554 -0.12 -22.01 -0.60
CA TYR A 554 -0.41 -22.55 -1.94
C TYR A 554 -0.88 -24.00 -1.85
N ALA A 555 -1.77 -24.43 -2.75
CA ALA A 555 -2.35 -25.77 -2.71
C ALA A 555 -2.37 -26.47 -4.07
N TYR A 556 -1.81 -27.69 -4.10
CA TYR A 556 -1.87 -28.57 -5.27
C TYR A 556 -3.29 -29.09 -5.43
N ILE A 557 -3.88 -28.97 -6.62
CA ILE A 557 -5.25 -29.43 -6.90
C ILE A 557 -5.29 -30.86 -7.44
N ASP A 558 -6.21 -31.66 -6.88
CA ASP A 558 -6.57 -33.01 -7.34
C ASP A 558 -7.92 -33.09 -8.10
N GLY A 559 -8.47 -31.92 -8.43
CA GLY A 559 -9.71 -31.72 -9.17
C GLY A 559 -9.68 -32.26 -10.61
N ASN A 560 -10.87 -32.36 -11.19
CA ASN A 560 -11.06 -32.88 -12.55
C ASN A 560 -10.54 -31.90 -13.62
N GLY A 561 -10.39 -32.38 -14.85
CA GLY A 561 -10.12 -31.51 -16.01
C GLY A 561 -8.65 -31.16 -16.27
N LEU A 562 -7.71 -31.65 -15.45
CA LEU A 562 -6.27 -31.41 -15.58
C LEU A 562 -5.47 -32.57 -16.24
N GLY A 563 -6.18 -33.59 -16.74
CA GLY A 563 -5.57 -34.76 -17.35
C GLY A 563 -4.95 -35.75 -16.36
N ASP A 564 -4.79 -37.00 -16.80
CA ASP A 564 -4.40 -38.12 -15.93
C ASP A 564 -2.95 -38.03 -15.40
N VAL A 565 -2.09 -37.29 -16.10
CA VAL A 565 -0.67 -37.12 -15.74
C VAL A 565 -0.53 -36.16 -14.55
N TRP A 566 -1.41 -35.17 -14.43
CA TRP A 566 -1.39 -34.22 -13.32
C TRP A 566 -1.82 -34.88 -12.00
N LEU A 567 -2.88 -35.70 -12.00
CA LEU A 567 -3.49 -36.23 -10.78
C LEU A 567 -2.45 -36.78 -9.78
N PRO A 568 -2.51 -36.40 -8.49
CA PRO A 568 -1.45 -36.73 -7.53
C PRO A 568 -1.50 -38.19 -7.07
N THR A 569 -2.64 -38.86 -7.29
CA THR A 569 -2.81 -40.29 -6.99
C THR A 569 -3.51 -41.02 -8.11
N SER A 570 -3.14 -42.27 -8.32
CA SER A 570 -3.83 -43.20 -9.20
C SER A 570 -3.86 -44.58 -8.53
N ASN A 571 -5.03 -45.23 -8.52
CA ASN A 571 -5.24 -46.53 -7.88
C ASN A 571 -4.78 -46.59 -6.40
N GLY A 572 -4.99 -45.51 -5.66
CA GLY A 572 -4.63 -45.40 -4.24
C GLY A 572 -3.13 -45.31 -3.96
N GLN A 573 -2.31 -45.00 -4.96
CA GLN A 573 -0.86 -44.76 -4.82
C GLN A 573 -0.52 -43.37 -5.35
N LEU A 574 0.56 -42.75 -4.83
CA LEU A 574 1.08 -41.50 -5.39
C LEU A 574 1.57 -41.73 -6.83
N THR A 575 1.13 -40.86 -7.75
CA THR A 575 1.69 -40.78 -9.11
C THR A 575 3.07 -40.14 -9.09
N GLU A 576 3.73 -40.09 -10.24
CA GLU A 576 4.99 -39.35 -10.38
C GLU A 576 4.81 -37.87 -10.04
N SER A 577 3.76 -37.22 -10.55
CA SER A 577 3.42 -35.83 -10.21
C SER A 577 3.20 -35.63 -8.71
N GLY A 578 2.50 -36.56 -8.05
CA GLY A 578 2.30 -36.52 -6.60
C GLY A 578 3.58 -36.74 -5.79
N GLN A 579 4.51 -37.56 -6.28
CA GLN A 579 5.84 -37.75 -5.69
C GLN A 579 6.73 -36.52 -5.90
N THR A 580 6.63 -35.86 -7.06
CA THR A 580 7.35 -34.62 -7.36
C THR A 580 6.91 -33.51 -6.42
N TYR A 581 5.60 -33.32 -6.22
CA TYR A 581 5.10 -32.31 -5.27
C TYR A 581 5.57 -32.61 -3.85
N LEU A 582 5.43 -33.86 -3.38
CA LEU A 582 5.95 -34.27 -2.07
C LEU A 582 7.44 -33.96 -1.91
N SER A 583 8.25 -34.29 -2.93
CA SER A 583 9.70 -34.05 -2.90
C SER A 583 10.03 -32.56 -2.86
N ALA A 584 9.29 -31.74 -3.62
CA ALA A 584 9.48 -30.29 -3.66
C ALA A 584 9.17 -29.62 -2.31
N ILE A 585 8.01 -29.91 -1.72
CA ILE A 585 7.60 -29.31 -0.42
C ILE A 585 8.42 -29.86 0.77
N SER A 586 8.99 -31.06 0.63
CA SER A 586 9.88 -31.64 1.66
C SER A 586 11.16 -30.83 1.86
N LYS A 587 11.55 -29.96 0.91
CA LYS A 587 12.70 -29.06 1.05
C LYS A 587 12.50 -27.97 2.12
N TYR A 588 11.24 -27.65 2.46
CA TYR A 588 10.87 -26.45 3.23
C TYR A 588 10.13 -26.73 4.55
N SER A 589 9.94 -28.00 4.90
CA SER A 589 9.00 -28.45 5.94
C SER A 589 9.61 -28.90 7.26
#